data_AF-D3QBK8-F1
#
_entry.id   AF-D3QBK8-F1
#
_cell.length_a   1.000
_cell.length_b   1.000
_cell.length_c   1.000
_cell.angle_alpha   90.00
_cell.angle_beta   90.00
_cell.angle_gamma   90.00
#
_symmetry.space_group_name_H-M   'P 1'
#
loop_
_entity.id
_entity.type
_entity.pdbx_description
1 polymer ?
#
loop_
_entity_poly.entity_id
_entity_poly.type
_entity_poly.pdbx_seq_one_letter_code
_entity_poly.pdbx_strand_id
1 'polypeptide(L)'
;MKTATTCKRCGTPIPQQQGRGRPRLYCEGSDCQAAAKRTRALRRTTPGLEGALARAEDLYERMEAELAAAIQPLAESLAAELDPAKVEEKIAQASQAADARVAAARAERDDALAKAAQASKAEAGARAEAQAAVAEAEAARSDATEHAEAAAIAEHRAVRAEQSAREAEQAAAEAGEVAAAAERARTVALAERDEAIEERDEAEARAEAAQAAQRVAQEKSAALVVERDIARAGQREAETQRMDAVSAAAVAVAETQRLRGELETVRAEAAAQLDSVRSEAAARIDAAEHQAANARDDAAASAAERDQLNGQLAALRLRLDDFRSTIQQARSESAALRERAVAAELELRALRAAAAPPEEMGSPTGNGEDGPAARG
;
A
#
# COMPACT_ATOMS: atom_id res chain seq x y z
N MET A 1 -39.54 -82.71 55.56
CA MET A 1 -38.81 -82.56 56.83
C MET A 1 -38.69 -83.92 57.51
N LYS A 2 -37.49 -84.42 57.81
CA LYS A 2 -37.31 -85.67 58.56
C LYS A 2 -37.49 -85.37 60.06
N THR A 3 -38.66 -85.66 60.62
CA THR A 3 -39.02 -85.40 62.02
C THR A 3 -38.40 -86.39 63.01
N ALA A 4 -37.81 -87.47 62.52
CA ALA A 4 -37.08 -88.45 63.33
C ALA A 4 -35.79 -88.88 62.64
N THR A 5 -34.72 -89.04 63.41
CA THR A 5 -33.46 -89.67 62.97
C THR A 5 -33.18 -90.86 63.84
N THR A 6 -32.67 -91.94 63.28
CA THR A 6 -32.35 -93.15 64.06
C THR A 6 -31.06 -92.96 64.84
N CYS A 7 -31.04 -93.47 66.07
CA CYS A 7 -29.84 -93.48 66.91
C CYS A 7 -28.72 -94.26 66.22
N LYS A 8 -27.55 -93.65 66.05
CA LYS A 8 -26.39 -94.29 65.42
C LYS A 8 -25.89 -95.56 66.13
N ARG A 9 -26.32 -95.81 67.37
CA ARG A 9 -25.88 -96.97 68.16
C ARG A 9 -26.93 -98.08 68.24
N CYS A 10 -28.16 -97.75 68.66
CA CYS A 10 -29.21 -98.74 68.91
C CYS A 10 -30.38 -98.67 67.90
N GLY A 11 -30.34 -97.75 66.94
CA GLY A 11 -31.40 -97.60 65.92
C GLY A 11 -32.68 -96.92 66.40
N THR A 12 -32.87 -96.68 67.71
CA THR A 12 -34.07 -96.05 68.27
C THR A 12 -34.39 -94.71 67.57
N PRO A 13 -35.63 -94.46 67.14
CA PRO A 13 -36.00 -93.19 66.55
C PRO A 13 -35.87 -92.06 67.58
N ILE A 14 -35.10 -91.04 67.23
CA ILE A 14 -34.86 -89.85 68.03
C ILE A 14 -35.72 -88.74 67.43
N PRO A 15 -36.66 -88.15 68.19
CA PRO A 15 -37.39 -86.98 67.73
C PRO A 15 -36.40 -85.83 67.53
N GLN A 16 -36.36 -85.28 66.32
CA GLN A 16 -35.54 -84.10 66.05
C GLN A 16 -36.36 -82.86 66.37
N GLN A 17 -35.77 -81.96 67.15
CA GLN A 17 -36.35 -80.64 67.40
C GLN A 17 -36.36 -79.86 66.08
N GLN A 18 -37.49 -79.26 65.73
CA GLN A 18 -37.57 -78.38 64.56
C GLN A 18 -36.91 -77.04 64.91
N GLY A 19 -35.67 -76.84 64.46
CA GLY A 19 -34.92 -75.60 64.72
C GLY A 19 -33.45 -75.65 64.29
N ARG A 20 -32.74 -74.52 64.40
CA ARG A 20 -31.28 -74.44 64.18
C ARG A 20 -30.55 -75.08 65.36
N GLY A 21 -30.14 -76.33 65.21
CA GLY A 21 -29.32 -77.05 66.19
C GLY A 21 -28.69 -78.29 65.56
N ARG A 22 -27.57 -78.76 66.13
CA ARG A 22 -26.91 -79.99 65.65
C ARG A 22 -27.88 -81.17 65.82
N PRO A 23 -28.20 -81.94 64.77
CA PRO A 23 -29.09 -83.08 64.87
C PRO A 23 -28.63 -84.04 65.98
N ARG A 24 -29.57 -84.51 66.80
CA ARG A 24 -29.27 -85.48 67.85
C ARG A 24 -28.96 -86.82 67.20
N LEU A 25 -27.72 -87.28 67.33
CA LEU A 25 -27.25 -88.54 66.73
C LEU A 25 -27.46 -89.77 67.62
N TYR A 26 -27.73 -89.55 68.92
CA TYR A 26 -27.88 -90.60 69.93
C TYR A 26 -29.13 -90.33 70.76
N CYS A 27 -29.82 -91.39 71.19
CA CYS A 27 -31.03 -91.28 72.01
C CYS A 27 -30.66 -90.91 73.46
N GLU A 28 -31.52 -90.14 74.13
CA GLU A 28 -31.33 -89.75 75.54
C GLU A 28 -31.69 -90.88 76.51
N GLY A 29 -32.64 -91.75 76.12
CA GLY A 29 -33.16 -92.80 77.00
C GLY A 29 -32.20 -93.97 77.28
N SER A 30 -31.02 -93.98 76.68
CA SER A 30 -29.98 -94.96 77.00
C SER A 30 -28.61 -94.31 76.93
N ASP A 31 -27.66 -94.89 77.64
CA ASP A 31 -26.26 -94.49 77.70
C ASP A 31 -25.53 -94.59 76.33
N CYS A 32 -26.25 -94.66 75.21
CA CYS A 32 -25.74 -94.84 73.84
C CYS A 32 -24.65 -93.82 73.46
N GLN A 33 -24.79 -92.55 73.86
CA GLN A 33 -23.76 -91.55 73.62
C GLN A 33 -22.50 -91.84 74.44
N ALA A 34 -22.66 -92.17 75.72
CA ALA A 34 -21.56 -92.52 76.61
C ALA A 34 -20.89 -93.83 76.20
N ALA A 35 -21.65 -94.83 75.79
CA ALA A 35 -21.20 -96.12 75.28
C ALA A 35 -20.46 -95.98 73.94
N ALA A 36 -20.95 -95.13 73.03
CA ALA A 36 -20.24 -94.81 71.80
C ALA A 36 -18.91 -94.08 72.10
N LYS A 37 -18.90 -93.15 73.07
CA LYS A 37 -17.68 -92.48 73.54
C LYS A 37 -16.68 -93.46 74.16
N ARG A 38 -17.14 -94.37 75.03
CA ARG A 38 -16.34 -95.45 75.62
C ARG A 38 -15.76 -96.37 74.54
N THR A 39 -16.57 -96.79 73.56
CA THR A 39 -16.12 -97.67 72.46
C THR A 39 -15.04 -96.99 71.61
N ARG A 40 -15.18 -95.70 71.31
CA ARG A 40 -14.16 -94.93 70.59
C ARG A 40 -12.89 -94.74 71.41
N ALA A 41 -13.02 -94.43 72.70
CA ALA A 41 -11.88 -94.30 73.60
C ALA A 41 -11.12 -95.64 73.71
N LEU A 42 -11.83 -96.75 73.89
CA LEU A 42 -11.28 -98.10 73.90
C LEU A 42 -10.49 -98.38 72.62
N ARG A 43 -11.08 -98.16 71.43
CA ARG A 43 -10.39 -98.33 70.14
C ARG A 43 -9.14 -97.47 70.01
N ARG A 44 -9.13 -96.24 70.54
CA ARG A 44 -7.95 -95.36 70.52
C ARG A 44 -6.83 -95.83 71.45
N THR A 45 -7.18 -96.49 72.55
CA THR A 45 -6.25 -96.99 73.58
C THR A 45 -5.86 -98.45 73.42
N THR A 46 -6.50 -99.20 72.50
CA THR A 46 -6.14 -100.59 72.21
C THR A 46 -4.69 -100.63 71.71
N PRO A 47 -3.77 -101.35 72.38
CA PRO A 47 -2.42 -101.52 71.88
C PRO A 47 -2.42 -102.38 70.61
N GLY A 48 -1.53 -102.08 69.66
CA GLY A 48 -1.39 -102.81 68.40
C GLY A 48 -1.93 -102.08 67.16
N LEU A 49 -2.06 -102.83 66.06
CA LEU A 49 -2.41 -102.32 64.73
C LEU A 49 -3.78 -101.62 64.69
N GLU A 50 -4.77 -102.18 65.39
CA GLU A 50 -6.15 -101.65 65.39
C GLU A 50 -6.23 -100.26 66.03
N GLY A 51 -5.50 -100.00 67.12
CA GLY A 51 -5.46 -98.68 67.75
C GLY A 51 -4.61 -97.67 66.97
N ALA A 52 -3.57 -98.13 66.27
CA ALA A 52 -2.82 -97.29 65.34
C ALA A 52 -3.69 -96.88 64.13
N LEU A 53 -4.47 -97.81 63.59
CA LEU A 53 -5.42 -97.56 62.49
C LEU A 53 -6.50 -96.55 62.93
N ALA A 54 -7.11 -96.73 64.11
CA ALA A 54 -8.12 -95.80 64.62
C ALA A 54 -7.58 -94.36 64.80
N ARG A 55 -6.32 -94.19 65.23
CA ARG A 55 -5.68 -92.87 65.33
C ARG A 55 -5.33 -92.27 63.96
N ALA A 56 -4.97 -93.11 62.99
CA ALA A 56 -4.73 -92.69 61.61
C ALA A 56 -6.04 -92.23 60.96
N GLU A 57 -7.13 -92.98 61.12
CA GLU A 57 -8.48 -92.59 60.67
C GLU A 57 -8.92 -91.25 61.29
N ASP A 58 -8.76 -91.07 62.62
CA ASP A 58 -9.07 -89.80 63.30
C ASP A 58 -8.17 -88.63 62.84
N LEU A 59 -6.95 -88.91 62.37
CA LEU A 59 -6.07 -87.90 61.78
C LEU A 59 -6.55 -87.54 60.37
N TYR A 60 -6.90 -88.52 59.54
CA TYR A 60 -7.47 -88.31 58.22
C TYR A 60 -8.79 -87.53 58.28
N GLU A 61 -9.73 -87.90 59.16
CA GLU A 61 -10.99 -87.15 59.34
C GLU A 61 -10.75 -85.70 59.76
N ARG A 62 -9.72 -85.44 60.58
CA ARG A 62 -9.34 -84.06 60.96
C ARG A 62 -8.71 -83.30 59.81
N MET A 63 -7.78 -83.92 59.09
CA MET A 63 -7.16 -83.30 57.91
C MET A 63 -8.20 -82.99 56.83
N GLU A 64 -9.15 -83.89 56.59
CA GLU A 64 -10.27 -83.68 55.67
C GLU A 64 -11.17 -82.53 56.13
N ALA A 65 -11.49 -82.45 57.43
CA ALA A 65 -12.30 -81.37 57.98
C ALA A 65 -11.57 -80.01 57.93
N GLU A 66 -10.27 -79.96 58.24
CA GLU A 66 -9.45 -78.74 58.17
C GLU A 66 -9.26 -78.29 56.71
N LEU A 67 -9.01 -79.22 55.78
CA LEU A 67 -8.88 -78.92 54.35
C LEU A 67 -10.21 -78.42 53.78
N ALA A 68 -11.34 -79.05 54.14
CA ALA A 68 -12.66 -78.58 53.74
C ALA A 68 -12.93 -77.18 54.31
N ALA A 69 -12.58 -76.91 55.57
CA ALA A 69 -12.72 -75.60 56.18
C ALA A 69 -11.81 -74.53 55.53
N ALA A 70 -10.62 -74.91 55.05
CA ALA A 70 -9.72 -74.01 54.32
C ALA A 70 -10.19 -73.74 52.89
N ILE A 71 -10.78 -74.73 52.21
CA ILE A 71 -11.28 -74.59 50.83
C ILE A 71 -12.63 -73.88 50.78
N GLN A 72 -13.50 -74.09 51.78
CA GLN A 72 -14.84 -73.51 51.83
C GLN A 72 -14.88 -71.98 51.58
N PRO A 73 -14.07 -71.14 52.25
CA PRO A 73 -14.07 -69.70 51.99
C PRO A 73 -13.56 -69.36 50.58
N LEU A 74 -12.62 -70.14 50.02
CA LEU A 74 -12.17 -69.97 48.63
C LEU A 74 -13.29 -70.32 47.64
N ALA A 75 -14.03 -71.39 47.90
CA ALA A 75 -15.18 -71.80 47.09
C ALA A 75 -16.32 -70.77 47.17
N GLU A 76 -16.59 -70.21 48.35
CA GLU A 76 -17.57 -69.14 48.54
C GLU A 76 -17.13 -67.83 47.87
N SER A 77 -15.86 -67.46 47.97
CA SER A 77 -15.29 -66.32 47.24
C SER A 77 -15.36 -66.52 45.72
N LEU A 78 -15.04 -67.71 45.24
CA LEU A 78 -15.09 -68.04 43.82
C LEU A 78 -16.53 -68.04 43.32
N ALA A 79 -17.48 -68.60 44.08
CA ALA A 79 -18.90 -68.55 43.75
C ALA A 79 -19.46 -67.12 43.78
N ALA A 80 -18.96 -66.26 44.67
CA ALA A 80 -19.35 -64.86 44.75
C ALA A 80 -18.79 -64.00 43.59
N GLU A 81 -17.64 -64.36 43.02
CA GLU A 81 -17.04 -63.70 41.85
C GLU A 81 -17.54 -64.28 40.52
N LEU A 82 -17.83 -65.58 40.46
CA LEU A 82 -18.39 -66.29 39.31
C LEU A 82 -19.92 -66.31 39.31
N ASP A 83 -20.56 -65.51 40.16
CA ASP A 83 -22.00 -65.32 40.12
C ASP A 83 -22.37 -64.76 38.74
N PRO A 84 -23.15 -65.50 37.91
CA PRO A 84 -23.45 -65.08 36.55
C PRO A 84 -24.07 -63.68 36.48
N ALA A 85 -24.88 -63.29 37.47
CA ALA A 85 -25.48 -61.96 37.52
C ALA A 85 -24.44 -60.84 37.63
N LYS A 86 -23.40 -61.01 38.45
CA LYS A 86 -22.32 -60.02 38.60
C LYS A 86 -21.42 -59.98 37.38
N VAL A 87 -21.17 -61.13 36.75
CA VAL A 87 -20.38 -61.18 35.51
C VAL A 87 -21.11 -60.48 34.38
N GLU A 88 -22.41 -60.73 34.21
CA GLU A 88 -23.25 -60.02 33.24
C GLU A 88 -23.30 -58.51 33.52
N GLU A 89 -23.40 -58.09 34.79
CA GLU A 89 -23.30 -56.68 35.17
C GLU A 89 -21.94 -56.07 34.80
N LYS A 90 -20.83 -56.74 35.12
CA LYS A 90 -19.48 -56.28 34.74
C LYS A 90 -19.32 -56.20 33.21
N ILE A 91 -19.86 -57.16 32.46
CA ILE A 91 -19.85 -57.14 30.99
C ILE A 91 -20.69 -55.97 30.46
N ALA A 92 -21.87 -55.73 31.01
CA ALA A 92 -22.73 -54.63 30.62
C ALA A 92 -22.12 -53.26 30.94
N GLN A 93 -21.47 -53.12 32.10
CA GLN A 93 -20.72 -51.91 32.45
C GLN A 93 -19.53 -51.69 31.50
N ALA A 94 -18.80 -52.76 31.17
CA ALA A 94 -17.69 -52.69 30.22
C ALA A 94 -18.16 -52.34 28.80
N SER A 95 -19.29 -52.90 28.34
CA SER A 95 -19.85 -52.58 27.03
C SER A 95 -20.35 -51.14 26.97
N GLN A 96 -21.05 -50.66 28.02
CA GLN A 96 -21.45 -49.25 28.11
C GLN A 96 -20.25 -48.30 28.12
N ALA A 97 -19.19 -48.63 28.85
CA ALA A 97 -17.96 -47.83 28.85
C ALA A 97 -17.28 -47.83 27.48
N ALA A 98 -17.30 -48.96 26.76
CA ALA A 98 -16.78 -49.05 25.40
C ALA A 98 -17.63 -48.21 24.42
N ASP A 99 -18.95 -48.31 24.49
CA ASP A 99 -19.88 -47.53 23.66
C ASP A 99 -19.72 -46.02 23.90
N ALA A 100 -19.55 -45.61 25.16
CA ALA A 100 -19.28 -44.22 25.53
C ALA A 100 -17.95 -43.72 24.93
N ARG A 101 -16.88 -44.53 24.96
CA ARG A 101 -15.60 -44.18 24.33
C ARG A 101 -15.70 -44.08 22.82
N VAL A 102 -16.43 -44.99 22.17
CA VAL A 102 -16.66 -44.93 20.71
C VAL A 102 -17.49 -43.71 20.32
N ALA A 103 -18.52 -43.37 21.10
CA ALA A 103 -19.32 -42.17 20.89
C ALA A 103 -18.47 -40.89 21.02
N ALA A 104 -17.62 -40.80 22.05
CA ALA A 104 -16.69 -39.69 22.23
C ALA A 104 -15.70 -39.57 21.06
N ALA A 105 -15.07 -40.68 20.64
CA ALA A 105 -14.14 -40.67 19.52
C ALA A 105 -14.80 -40.27 18.19
N ARG A 106 -16.08 -40.64 17.97
CA ARG A 106 -16.85 -40.19 16.80
C ARG A 106 -17.16 -38.70 16.86
N ALA A 107 -17.56 -38.18 18.02
CA ALA A 107 -17.79 -36.75 18.21
C ALA A 107 -16.51 -35.93 17.97
N GLU A 108 -15.37 -36.37 18.51
CA GLU A 108 -14.06 -35.72 18.27
C GLU A 108 -13.66 -35.75 16.81
N ARG A 109 -13.88 -36.87 16.11
CA ARG A 109 -13.63 -36.99 14.67
C ARG A 109 -14.51 -36.02 13.88
N ASP A 110 -15.80 -35.96 14.18
CA ASP A 110 -16.75 -35.11 13.46
C ASP A 110 -16.44 -33.62 13.71
N ASP A 111 -16.04 -33.24 14.93
CA ASP A 111 -15.52 -31.92 15.27
C ASP A 111 -14.24 -31.58 14.51
N ALA A 112 -13.31 -32.53 14.38
CA ALA A 112 -12.07 -32.37 13.62
C ALA A 112 -12.35 -32.16 12.12
N LEU A 113 -13.30 -32.92 11.56
CA LEU A 113 -13.74 -32.75 10.17
C LEU A 113 -14.43 -31.40 9.95
N ALA A 114 -15.26 -30.94 10.88
CA ALA A 114 -15.89 -29.62 10.81
C ALA A 114 -14.86 -28.49 10.85
N LYS A 115 -13.86 -28.58 11.74
CA LYS A 115 -12.74 -27.63 11.81
C LYS A 115 -11.90 -27.63 10.53
N ALA A 116 -11.60 -28.80 9.97
CA ALA A 116 -10.87 -28.92 8.71
C ALA A 116 -11.65 -28.30 7.53
N ALA A 117 -12.96 -28.52 7.46
CA ALA A 117 -13.81 -27.91 6.44
C ALA A 117 -13.87 -26.37 6.57
N GLN A 118 -13.97 -25.86 7.80
CA GLN A 118 -13.92 -24.41 8.06
C GLN A 118 -12.56 -23.81 7.67
N ALA A 119 -11.46 -24.48 8.01
CA ALA A 119 -10.11 -24.04 7.64
C ALA A 119 -9.93 -24.01 6.11
N SER A 120 -10.38 -25.05 5.41
CA SER A 120 -10.33 -25.11 3.94
C SER A 120 -11.16 -23.99 3.29
N LYS A 121 -12.35 -23.68 3.84
CA LYS A 121 -13.16 -22.55 3.37
C LYS A 121 -12.46 -21.21 3.60
N ALA A 122 -11.84 -21.03 4.78
CA ALA A 122 -11.09 -19.82 5.09
C ALA A 122 -9.86 -19.64 4.18
N GLU A 123 -9.13 -20.73 3.90
CA GLU A 123 -8.01 -20.74 2.95
C GLU A 123 -8.46 -20.39 1.52
N ALA A 124 -9.58 -20.97 1.06
CA ALA A 124 -10.15 -20.66 -0.24
C ALA A 124 -10.58 -19.18 -0.33
N GLY A 125 -11.18 -18.64 0.74
CA GLY A 125 -11.51 -17.22 0.85
C GLY A 125 -10.28 -16.32 0.77
N ALA A 126 -9.26 -16.62 1.59
CA ALA A 126 -7.99 -15.87 1.60
C ALA A 126 -7.27 -15.91 0.24
N ARG A 127 -7.31 -17.05 -0.46
CA ARG A 127 -6.76 -17.17 -1.82
C ARG A 127 -7.54 -16.31 -2.82
N ALA A 128 -8.87 -16.30 -2.75
CA ALA A 128 -9.70 -15.47 -3.62
C ALA A 128 -9.46 -13.97 -3.37
N GLU A 129 -9.35 -13.55 -2.11
CA GLU A 129 -9.00 -12.17 -1.74
C GLU A 129 -7.61 -11.78 -2.23
N ALA A 130 -6.61 -12.66 -2.07
CA ALA A 130 -5.26 -12.41 -2.57
C ALA A 130 -5.22 -12.29 -4.10
N GLN A 131 -5.95 -13.14 -4.83
CA GLN A 131 -6.07 -13.06 -6.29
C GLN A 131 -6.76 -11.77 -6.73
N ALA A 132 -7.82 -11.35 -6.04
CA ALA A 132 -8.49 -10.08 -6.31
C ALA A 132 -7.56 -8.88 -6.08
N ALA A 133 -6.79 -8.88 -4.99
CA ALA A 133 -5.81 -7.82 -4.70
C ALA A 133 -4.69 -7.76 -5.74
N VAL A 134 -4.22 -8.91 -6.25
CA VAL A 134 -3.22 -8.96 -7.34
C VAL A 134 -3.82 -8.39 -8.64
N ALA A 135 -5.05 -8.77 -8.99
CA ALA A 135 -5.73 -8.27 -10.18
C ALA A 135 -5.99 -6.75 -10.11
N GLU A 136 -6.39 -6.23 -8.95
CA GLU A 136 -6.56 -4.78 -8.72
C GLU A 136 -5.22 -4.05 -8.84
N ALA A 137 -4.15 -4.60 -8.27
CA ALA A 137 -2.82 -4.02 -8.39
C ALA A 137 -2.28 -4.04 -9.84
N GLU A 138 -2.61 -5.07 -10.62
CA GLU A 138 -2.29 -5.13 -12.06
C GLU A 138 -3.07 -4.10 -12.86
N ALA A 139 -4.38 -3.97 -12.62
CA ALA A 139 -5.21 -2.95 -13.23
C ALA A 139 -4.69 -1.53 -12.92
N ALA A 140 -4.42 -1.23 -11.65
CA ALA A 140 -3.86 0.05 -11.23
C ALA A 140 -2.50 0.35 -11.86
N ARG A 141 -1.65 -0.68 -12.07
CA ARG A 141 -0.38 -0.52 -12.81
C ARG A 141 -0.63 -0.21 -14.29
N SER A 142 -1.57 -0.90 -14.93
CA SER A 142 -1.95 -0.65 -16.33
C SER A 142 -2.46 0.79 -16.51
N ASP A 143 -3.38 1.22 -15.65
CA ASP A 143 -3.94 2.57 -15.67
C ASP A 143 -2.84 3.63 -15.47
N ALA A 144 -1.92 3.39 -14.52
CA ALA A 144 -0.79 4.28 -14.29
C ALA A 144 0.15 4.37 -15.50
N THR A 145 0.41 3.25 -16.20
CA THR A 145 1.21 3.27 -17.44
C THR A 145 0.51 4.02 -18.56
N GLU A 146 -0.80 3.80 -18.78
CA GLU A 146 -1.57 4.51 -19.80
C GLU A 146 -1.61 6.02 -19.53
N HIS A 147 -1.79 6.43 -18.28
CA HIS A 147 -1.73 7.84 -17.89
C HIS A 147 -0.35 8.46 -18.09
N ALA A 148 0.72 7.72 -17.78
CA ALA A 148 2.09 8.18 -18.02
C ALA A 148 2.38 8.35 -19.52
N GLU A 149 1.95 7.41 -20.36
CA GLU A 149 2.07 7.50 -21.82
C GLU A 149 1.27 8.68 -22.38
N ALA A 150 0.02 8.86 -21.93
CA ALA A 150 -0.82 9.99 -22.32
C ALA A 150 -0.18 11.34 -21.93
N ALA A 151 0.40 11.43 -20.74
CA ALA A 151 1.12 12.62 -20.27
C ALA A 151 2.36 12.90 -21.13
N ALA A 152 3.16 11.88 -21.45
CA ALA A 152 4.33 12.03 -22.33
C ALA A 152 3.95 12.50 -23.75
N ILE A 153 2.85 11.96 -24.30
CA ILE A 153 2.32 12.41 -25.59
C ILE A 153 1.86 13.87 -25.51
N ALA A 154 1.18 14.26 -24.43
CA ALA A 154 0.73 15.63 -24.22
C ALA A 154 1.92 16.61 -24.10
N GLU A 155 2.96 16.26 -23.36
CA GLU A 155 4.20 17.03 -23.24
C GLU A 155 4.89 17.21 -24.59
N HIS A 156 5.07 16.11 -25.35
CA HIS A 156 5.67 16.19 -26.68
C HIS A 156 4.85 17.08 -27.64
N ARG A 157 3.52 17.02 -27.57
CA ARG A 157 2.63 17.91 -28.34
C ARG A 157 2.80 19.37 -27.92
N ALA A 158 2.92 19.66 -26.63
CA ALA A 158 3.14 21.01 -26.11
C ALA A 158 4.48 21.58 -26.61
N VAL A 159 5.56 20.80 -26.52
CA VAL A 159 6.89 21.21 -27.03
C VAL A 159 6.85 21.50 -28.53
N ARG A 160 6.19 20.65 -29.32
CA ARG A 160 6.04 20.89 -30.77
C ARG A 160 5.20 22.14 -31.08
N ALA A 161 4.15 22.38 -30.30
CA ALA A 161 3.34 23.59 -30.44
C ALA A 161 4.15 24.85 -30.12
N GLU A 162 4.96 24.82 -29.07
CA GLU A 162 5.85 25.94 -28.71
C GLU A 162 6.93 26.19 -29.78
N GLN A 163 7.54 25.13 -30.31
CA GLN A 163 8.50 25.25 -31.42
C GLN A 163 7.84 25.86 -32.66
N SER A 164 6.66 25.37 -33.05
CA SER A 164 5.91 25.92 -34.18
C SER A 164 5.50 27.39 -33.96
N ALA A 165 5.17 27.78 -32.72
CA ALA A 165 4.87 29.18 -32.40
C ALA A 165 6.11 30.07 -32.55
N ARG A 166 7.27 29.64 -32.05
CA ARG A 166 8.55 30.37 -32.20
C ARG A 166 8.96 30.50 -33.67
N GLU A 167 8.81 29.45 -34.46
CA GLU A 167 9.06 29.48 -35.91
C GLU A 167 8.13 30.47 -36.62
N ALA A 168 6.84 30.49 -36.24
CA ALA A 168 5.88 31.44 -36.80
C ALA A 168 6.19 32.89 -36.41
N GLU A 169 6.62 33.14 -35.17
CA GLU A 169 7.06 34.47 -34.72
C GLU A 169 8.31 34.95 -35.46
N GLN A 170 9.31 34.06 -35.66
CA GLN A 170 10.50 34.36 -36.43
C GLN A 170 10.16 34.67 -37.89
N ALA A 171 9.34 33.84 -38.54
CA ALA A 171 8.90 34.08 -39.91
C ALA A 171 8.12 35.40 -40.04
N ALA A 172 7.29 35.76 -39.05
CA ALA A 172 6.59 37.04 -39.02
C ALA A 172 7.54 38.22 -38.84
N ALA A 173 8.57 38.10 -37.99
CA ALA A 173 9.59 39.13 -37.81
C ALA A 173 10.40 39.34 -39.10
N GLU A 174 10.87 38.26 -39.73
CA GLU A 174 11.59 38.31 -41.01
C GLU A 174 10.72 38.94 -42.12
N ALA A 175 9.44 38.56 -42.21
CA ALA A 175 8.51 39.16 -43.16
C ALA A 175 8.32 40.68 -42.89
N GLY A 176 8.29 41.09 -41.61
CA GLY A 176 8.25 42.49 -41.20
C GLY A 176 9.49 43.27 -41.62
N GLU A 177 10.69 42.69 -41.45
CA GLU A 177 11.95 43.30 -41.89
C GLU A 177 12.01 43.47 -43.41
N VAL A 178 11.60 42.44 -44.16
CA VAL A 178 11.53 42.47 -45.63
C VAL A 178 10.53 43.53 -46.10
N ALA A 179 9.34 43.60 -45.49
CA ALA A 179 8.35 44.63 -45.80
C ALA A 179 8.88 46.05 -45.51
N ALA A 180 9.55 46.24 -44.37
CA ALA A 180 10.15 47.53 -44.03
C ALA A 180 11.30 47.90 -44.97
N ALA A 181 12.11 46.93 -45.42
CA ALA A 181 13.16 47.15 -46.41
C ALA A 181 12.57 47.51 -47.78
N ALA A 182 11.49 46.83 -48.20
CA ALA A 182 10.79 47.13 -49.44
C ALA A 182 10.18 48.55 -49.43
N GLU A 183 9.59 48.97 -48.30
CA GLU A 183 9.05 50.32 -48.17
C GLU A 183 10.17 51.37 -48.21
N ARG A 184 11.30 51.14 -47.52
CA ARG A 184 12.47 52.04 -47.63
C ARG A 184 12.98 52.13 -49.06
N ALA A 185 13.12 51.01 -49.76
CA ALA A 185 13.55 50.98 -51.16
C ALA A 185 12.57 51.74 -52.07
N ARG A 186 11.26 51.62 -51.82
CA ARG A 186 10.23 52.38 -52.52
C ARG A 186 10.34 53.88 -52.25
N THR A 187 10.55 54.30 -51.00
CA THR A 187 10.75 55.71 -50.66
C THR A 187 11.97 56.29 -51.37
N VAL A 188 13.09 55.56 -51.37
CA VAL A 188 14.31 55.97 -52.10
C VAL A 188 14.04 56.08 -53.60
N ALA A 189 13.41 55.08 -54.21
CA ALA A 189 13.10 55.09 -55.64
C ALA A 189 12.14 56.24 -56.03
N LEU A 190 11.20 56.62 -55.15
CA LEU A 190 10.34 57.79 -55.36
C LEU A 190 11.14 59.10 -55.29
N ALA A 191 12.05 59.22 -54.32
CA ALA A 191 12.92 60.39 -54.20
C ALA A 191 13.86 60.55 -55.42
N GLU A 192 14.51 59.46 -55.85
CA GLU A 192 15.36 59.44 -57.05
C GLU A 192 14.56 59.80 -58.32
N ARG A 193 13.31 59.33 -58.43
CA ARG A 193 12.42 59.71 -59.53
C ARG A 193 12.13 61.21 -59.52
N ASP A 194 11.83 61.77 -58.35
CA ASP A 194 11.49 63.18 -58.21
C ASP A 194 12.71 64.06 -58.53
N GLU A 195 13.90 63.69 -58.07
CA GLU A 195 15.17 64.34 -58.44
C GLU A 195 15.42 64.28 -59.95
N ALA A 196 15.21 63.12 -60.59
CA ALA A 196 15.35 62.98 -62.04
C ALA A 196 14.32 63.82 -62.83
N ILE A 197 13.12 64.04 -62.29
CA ILE A 197 12.13 64.94 -62.88
C ILE A 197 12.59 66.39 -62.77
N GLU A 198 13.10 66.80 -61.60
CA GLU A 198 13.64 68.15 -61.40
C GLU A 198 14.83 68.41 -62.34
N GLU A 199 15.79 67.48 -62.43
CA GLU A 199 16.93 67.58 -63.35
C GLU A 199 16.49 67.69 -64.83
N ARG A 200 15.46 66.92 -65.22
CA ARG A 200 14.87 67.00 -66.56
C ARG A 200 14.25 68.37 -66.80
N ASP A 201 13.44 68.85 -65.86
CA ASP A 201 12.74 70.13 -65.98
C ASP A 201 13.73 71.30 -66.02
N GLU A 202 14.81 71.23 -65.23
CA GLU A 202 15.93 72.16 -65.34
C GLU A 202 16.64 72.08 -66.70
N ALA A 203 16.88 70.88 -67.21
CA ALA A 203 17.51 70.69 -68.52
C ALA A 203 16.62 71.21 -69.65
N GLU A 204 15.32 71.01 -69.57
CA GLU A 204 14.32 71.55 -70.50
C GLU A 204 14.29 73.08 -70.41
N ALA A 205 14.21 73.66 -69.21
CA ALA A 205 14.29 75.10 -69.01
C ALA A 205 15.60 75.70 -69.55
N ARG A 206 16.74 75.02 -69.33
CA ARG A 206 18.04 75.40 -69.92
C ARG A 206 18.02 75.32 -71.44
N ALA A 207 17.40 74.30 -72.02
CA ALA A 207 17.27 74.13 -73.46
C ALA A 207 16.35 75.20 -74.07
N GLU A 208 15.21 75.50 -73.44
CA GLU A 208 14.31 76.58 -73.83
C GLU A 208 14.98 77.94 -73.72
N ALA A 209 15.72 78.20 -72.63
CA ALA A 209 16.50 79.41 -72.47
C ALA A 209 17.61 79.52 -73.52
N ALA A 210 18.28 78.43 -73.84
CA ALA A 210 19.28 78.39 -74.91
C ALA A 210 18.65 78.62 -76.30
N GLN A 211 17.47 78.05 -76.56
CA GLN A 211 16.71 78.31 -77.80
C GLN A 211 16.19 79.75 -77.86
N ALA A 212 15.71 80.31 -76.75
CA ALA A 212 15.31 81.70 -76.66
C ALA A 212 16.51 82.63 -76.85
N ALA A 213 17.65 82.33 -76.23
CA ALA A 213 18.90 83.04 -76.45
C ALA A 213 19.38 82.89 -77.89
N GLN A 214 19.19 81.73 -78.53
CA GLN A 214 19.50 81.52 -79.94
C GLN A 214 18.55 82.28 -80.86
N ARG A 215 17.25 82.37 -80.55
CA ARG A 215 16.28 83.23 -81.25
C ARG A 215 16.67 84.70 -81.10
N VAL A 216 16.96 85.15 -79.89
CA VAL A 216 17.47 86.51 -79.62
C VAL A 216 18.82 86.74 -80.32
N ALA A 217 19.70 85.73 -80.42
CA ALA A 217 20.97 85.81 -81.14
C ALA A 217 20.77 85.82 -82.66
N GLN A 218 19.77 85.11 -83.18
CA GLN A 218 19.38 85.12 -84.60
C GLN A 218 18.73 86.45 -84.97
N GLU A 219 17.82 86.96 -84.14
CA GLU A 219 17.24 88.29 -84.23
C GLU A 219 18.31 89.37 -84.08
N LYS A 220 19.28 89.22 -83.16
CA LYS A 220 20.46 90.07 -83.08
C LYS A 220 21.37 89.90 -84.28
N SER A 221 21.52 88.74 -84.90
CA SER A 221 22.33 88.59 -86.10
C SER A 221 21.67 89.22 -87.32
N ALA A 222 20.33 89.19 -87.39
CA ALA A 222 19.53 89.92 -88.37
C ALA A 222 19.55 91.44 -88.09
N ALA A 223 19.53 91.84 -86.82
CA ALA A 223 19.67 93.22 -86.39
C ALA A 223 21.10 93.74 -86.59
N LEU A 224 22.16 92.95 -86.36
CA LEU A 224 23.58 93.32 -86.55
C LEU A 224 23.94 93.49 -88.04
N VAL A 225 23.16 92.90 -88.96
CA VAL A 225 23.24 93.24 -90.39
C VAL A 225 22.69 94.65 -90.67
N VAL A 226 21.76 95.15 -89.85
CA VAL A 226 21.25 96.54 -89.85
C VAL A 226 22.11 97.47 -88.96
N GLU A 227 22.69 96.95 -87.88
CA GLU A 227 23.44 97.68 -86.86
C GLU A 227 24.92 97.83 -87.22
N ARG A 228 25.47 97.05 -88.15
CA ARG A 228 26.77 97.36 -88.79
C ARG A 228 26.77 98.76 -89.43
N ASP A 229 25.59 99.24 -89.83
CA ASP A 229 25.40 100.58 -90.41
C ASP A 229 25.13 101.66 -89.33
N ILE A 230 24.90 101.29 -88.06
CA ILE A 230 24.64 102.21 -86.93
C ILE A 230 25.75 102.17 -85.85
N ALA A 231 26.55 101.09 -85.78
CA ALA A 231 27.62 100.83 -84.79
C ALA A 231 28.87 101.72 -84.92
N ARG A 232 28.87 102.70 -85.83
CA ARG A 232 29.82 103.82 -85.77
C ARG A 232 29.40 104.93 -84.78
N ALA A 233 28.18 104.89 -84.23
CA ALA A 233 27.63 105.95 -83.38
C ALA A 233 27.46 105.57 -81.88
N GLY A 234 27.33 104.29 -81.54
CA GLY A 234 26.90 103.84 -80.19
C GLY A 234 28.01 103.45 -79.21
N GLN A 235 29.29 103.73 -79.49
CA GLN A 235 30.40 103.33 -78.60
C GLN A 235 30.54 104.22 -77.35
N ARG A 236 29.58 105.12 -77.09
CA ARG A 236 29.64 106.09 -75.96
C ARG A 236 28.60 105.86 -74.85
N GLU A 237 27.71 104.87 -74.95
CA GLU A 237 26.59 104.70 -73.99
C GLU A 237 26.63 103.41 -73.14
N ALA A 238 27.57 102.50 -73.38
CA ALA A 238 27.64 101.21 -72.67
C ALA A 238 28.27 101.27 -71.26
N GLU A 239 28.65 102.46 -70.78
CA GLU A 239 29.08 102.67 -69.39
C GLU A 239 27.89 102.75 -68.40
N THR A 240 26.66 102.95 -68.91
CA THR A 240 25.47 103.21 -68.09
C THR A 240 24.71 101.94 -67.65
N GLN A 241 24.92 100.79 -68.30
CA GLN A 241 24.18 99.54 -68.01
C GLN A 241 24.73 98.71 -66.83
N ARG A 242 25.76 99.21 -66.14
CA ARG A 242 26.22 98.64 -64.88
C ARG A 242 25.23 98.80 -63.72
N MET A 243 24.22 99.66 -63.86
CA MET A 243 23.28 99.97 -62.77
C MET A 243 22.07 99.04 -62.66
N ASP A 244 21.75 98.22 -63.66
CA ASP A 244 20.52 97.39 -63.64
C ASP A 244 20.71 96.00 -62.99
N ALA A 245 21.96 95.57 -62.75
CA ALA A 245 22.27 94.27 -62.14
C ALA A 245 21.99 94.20 -60.62
N VAL A 246 21.70 95.34 -59.98
CA VAL A 246 21.46 95.44 -58.53
C VAL A 246 19.99 95.16 -58.15
N SER A 247 19.04 95.27 -59.08
CA SER A 247 17.60 95.13 -58.78
C SER A 247 17.09 93.67 -58.77
N ALA A 248 17.77 92.76 -59.47
CA ALA A 248 17.37 91.34 -59.53
C ALA A 248 17.75 90.54 -58.27
N ALA A 249 18.74 91.00 -57.49
CA ALA A 249 19.20 90.34 -56.27
C ALA A 249 18.20 90.47 -55.09
N ALA A 250 17.23 91.38 -55.16
CA ALA A 250 16.27 91.64 -54.08
C ALA A 250 15.09 90.65 -54.05
N VAL A 251 14.76 90.00 -55.17
CA VAL A 251 13.60 89.08 -55.28
C VAL A 251 13.95 87.66 -54.79
N ALA A 252 15.17 87.20 -55.01
CA ALA A 252 15.63 85.87 -54.57
C ALA A 252 15.81 85.73 -53.04
N VAL A 253 15.96 86.86 -52.32
CA VAL A 253 16.10 86.89 -50.85
C VAL A 253 14.74 86.75 -50.15
N ALA A 254 13.62 87.13 -50.80
CA ALA A 254 12.27 87.00 -50.23
C ALA A 254 11.74 85.56 -50.30
N GLU A 255 12.06 84.82 -51.37
CA GLU A 255 11.66 83.43 -51.57
C GLU A 255 12.37 82.48 -50.58
N THR A 256 13.65 82.73 -50.31
CA THR A 256 14.47 82.00 -49.33
C THR A 256 14.07 82.26 -47.88
N GLN A 257 13.30 83.32 -47.60
CA GLN A 257 12.72 83.58 -46.28
C GLN A 257 11.36 82.89 -46.10
N ARG A 258 10.55 82.75 -47.17
CA ARG A 258 9.26 82.03 -47.14
C ARG A 258 9.43 80.54 -46.87
N LEU A 259 10.38 79.90 -47.56
CA LEU A 259 10.68 78.46 -47.39
C LEU A 259 11.31 78.14 -46.02
N ARG A 260 12.00 79.10 -45.38
CA ARG A 260 12.52 78.93 -44.01
C ARG A 260 11.40 78.90 -42.96
N GLY A 261 10.34 79.68 -43.14
CA GLY A 261 9.17 79.67 -42.24
C GLY A 261 8.38 78.35 -42.29
N GLU A 262 8.20 77.79 -43.49
CA GLU A 262 7.50 76.50 -43.68
C GLU A 262 8.30 75.32 -43.10
N LEU A 263 9.64 75.38 -43.19
CA LEU A 263 10.54 74.39 -42.59
C LEU A 263 10.53 74.44 -41.05
N GLU A 264 10.37 75.62 -40.46
CA GLU A 264 10.25 75.79 -39.00
C GLU A 264 8.91 75.28 -38.47
N THR A 265 7.80 75.46 -39.21
CA THR A 265 6.50 74.90 -38.83
C THR A 265 6.49 73.37 -38.90
N VAL A 266 7.07 72.77 -39.93
CA VAL A 266 7.19 71.29 -40.04
C VAL A 266 8.11 70.73 -38.95
N ARG A 267 9.19 71.44 -38.59
CA ARG A 267 10.08 71.05 -37.48
C ARG A 267 9.39 71.16 -36.11
N ALA A 268 8.53 72.17 -35.90
CA ALA A 268 7.74 72.31 -34.68
C ALA A 268 6.68 71.21 -34.55
N GLU A 269 6.02 70.84 -35.65
CA GLU A 269 5.05 69.74 -35.69
C GLU A 269 5.70 68.37 -35.48
N ALA A 270 6.87 68.13 -36.09
CA ALA A 270 7.65 66.90 -35.88
C ALA A 270 8.19 66.78 -34.44
N ALA A 271 8.59 67.90 -33.82
CA ALA A 271 9.02 67.93 -32.42
C ALA A 271 7.84 67.62 -31.46
N ALA A 272 6.67 68.20 -31.71
CA ALA A 272 5.46 67.92 -30.94
C ALA A 272 5.01 66.45 -31.07
N GLN A 273 5.12 65.85 -32.26
CA GLN A 273 4.84 64.43 -32.46
C GLN A 273 5.86 63.52 -31.73
N LEU A 274 7.14 63.86 -31.75
CA LEU A 274 8.17 63.13 -31.01
C LEU A 274 7.97 63.20 -29.48
N ASP A 275 7.54 64.34 -28.95
CA ASP A 275 7.24 64.47 -27.53
C ASP A 275 5.96 63.72 -27.14
N SER A 276 4.95 63.67 -28.02
CA SER A 276 3.76 62.83 -27.83
C SER A 276 4.14 61.35 -27.77
N VAL A 277 4.93 60.85 -28.73
CA VAL A 277 5.39 59.45 -28.75
C VAL A 277 6.30 59.13 -27.55
N ARG A 278 7.15 60.06 -27.12
CA ARG A 278 7.97 59.90 -25.91
C ARG A 278 7.12 59.81 -24.64
N SER A 279 6.08 60.64 -24.53
CA SER A 279 5.19 60.61 -23.36
C SER A 279 4.38 59.31 -23.30
N GLU A 280 3.91 58.81 -24.45
CA GLU A 280 3.23 57.51 -24.54
C GLU A 280 4.18 56.33 -24.28
N ALA A 281 5.42 56.40 -24.77
CA ALA A 281 6.44 55.39 -24.50
C ALA A 281 6.81 55.35 -23.02
N ALA A 282 6.98 56.52 -22.37
CA ALA A 282 7.22 56.62 -20.94
C ALA A 282 6.05 56.04 -20.12
N ALA A 283 4.81 56.36 -20.49
CA ALA A 283 3.62 55.80 -19.83
C ALA A 283 3.50 54.27 -19.99
N ARG A 284 3.92 53.72 -21.14
CA ARG A 284 3.97 52.26 -21.34
C ARG A 284 5.07 51.58 -20.54
N ILE A 285 6.22 52.24 -20.39
CA ILE A 285 7.33 51.74 -19.55
C ILE A 285 6.91 51.73 -18.08
N ASP A 286 6.33 52.82 -17.56
CA ASP A 286 5.82 52.88 -16.18
C ASP A 286 4.73 51.83 -15.93
N ALA A 287 3.82 51.62 -16.89
CA ALA A 287 2.80 50.58 -16.79
C ALA A 287 3.40 49.16 -16.80
N ALA A 288 4.43 48.92 -17.61
CA ALA A 288 5.14 47.64 -17.67
C ALA A 288 5.96 47.39 -16.38
N GLU A 289 6.58 48.42 -15.81
CA GLU A 289 7.29 48.34 -14.55
C GLU A 289 6.35 48.05 -13.38
N HIS A 290 5.17 48.68 -13.35
CA HIS A 290 4.13 48.35 -12.36
C HIS A 290 3.58 46.93 -12.53
N GLN A 291 3.37 46.46 -13.76
CA GLN A 291 2.99 45.06 -14.00
C GLN A 291 4.09 44.07 -13.58
N ALA A 292 5.36 44.39 -13.85
CA ALA A 292 6.49 43.57 -13.42
C ALA A 292 6.69 43.57 -11.91
N ALA A 293 6.42 44.68 -11.22
CA ALA A 293 6.44 44.76 -9.77
C ALA A 293 5.34 43.89 -9.15
N ASN A 294 4.10 44.02 -9.64
CA ASN A 294 2.98 43.19 -9.17
C ASN A 294 3.23 41.69 -9.40
N ALA A 295 3.75 41.31 -10.58
CA ALA A 295 4.09 39.92 -10.88
C ALA A 295 5.20 39.36 -9.96
N ARG A 296 6.15 40.20 -9.52
CA ARG A 296 7.18 39.80 -8.54
C ARG A 296 6.59 39.62 -7.15
N ASP A 297 5.68 40.49 -6.74
CA ASP A 297 5.00 40.39 -5.45
C ASP A 297 4.10 39.14 -5.39
N ASP A 298 3.37 38.83 -6.47
CA ASP A 298 2.56 37.61 -6.59
C ASP A 298 3.44 36.33 -6.58
N ALA A 299 4.58 36.37 -7.26
CA ALA A 299 5.54 35.27 -7.24
C ALA A 299 6.18 35.07 -5.86
N ALA A 300 6.47 36.16 -5.14
CA ALA A 300 6.99 36.12 -3.77
C ALA A 300 5.94 35.59 -2.79
N ALA A 301 4.67 35.99 -2.93
CA ALA A 301 3.56 35.46 -2.14
C ALA A 301 3.37 33.95 -2.38
N SER A 302 3.42 33.52 -3.64
CA SER A 302 3.33 32.10 -4.03
C SER A 302 4.53 31.27 -3.55
N ALA A 303 5.72 31.88 -3.44
CA ALA A 303 6.89 31.24 -2.85
C ALA A 303 6.74 31.07 -1.34
N ALA A 304 6.28 32.10 -0.63
CA ALA A 304 6.02 32.04 0.81
C ALA A 304 4.96 30.99 1.17
N GLU A 305 3.88 30.87 0.37
CA GLU A 305 2.85 29.85 0.56
C GLU A 305 3.40 28.43 0.36
N ARG A 306 4.23 28.22 -0.67
CA ARG A 306 4.92 26.93 -0.88
C ARG A 306 5.84 26.56 0.27
N ASP A 307 6.60 27.53 0.80
CA ASP A 307 7.48 27.29 1.95
C ASP A 307 6.70 26.97 3.21
N GLN A 308 5.55 27.63 3.43
CA GLN A 308 4.64 27.31 4.53
C GLN A 308 4.08 25.88 4.41
N LEU A 309 3.61 25.49 3.22
CA LEU A 309 3.10 24.13 2.98
C LEU A 309 4.20 23.07 3.11
N ASN A 310 5.42 23.35 2.64
CA ASN A 310 6.58 22.48 2.82
C ASN A 310 6.96 22.33 4.30
N GLY A 311 6.90 23.42 5.08
CA GLY A 311 7.08 23.39 6.53
C GLY A 311 6.04 22.53 7.24
N GLN A 312 4.76 22.63 6.82
CA GLN A 312 3.69 21.78 7.34
C GLN A 312 3.88 20.31 6.98
N LEU A 313 4.28 20.01 5.74
CA LEU A 313 4.60 18.64 5.30
C LEU A 313 5.78 18.06 6.09
N ALA A 314 6.84 18.83 6.32
CA ALA A 314 7.97 18.41 7.14
C ALA A 314 7.54 18.10 8.59
N ALA A 315 6.72 18.96 9.19
CA ALA A 315 6.18 18.75 10.55
C ALA A 315 5.29 17.50 10.64
N LEU A 316 4.45 17.25 9.62
CA LEU A 316 3.61 16.04 9.57
C LEU A 316 4.44 14.77 9.39
N ARG A 317 5.49 14.80 8.57
CA ARG A 317 6.43 13.67 8.43
C ARG A 317 7.12 13.35 9.74
N LEU A 318 7.60 14.37 10.45
CA LEU A 318 8.24 14.20 11.75
C LEU A 318 7.29 13.58 12.79
N ARG A 319 6.01 14.02 12.80
CA ARG A 319 4.98 13.40 13.65
C ARG A 319 4.69 11.96 13.27
N LEU A 320 4.64 11.62 11.97
CA LEU A 320 4.44 10.24 11.53
C LEU A 320 5.59 9.33 11.93
N ASP A 321 6.83 9.81 11.85
CA ASP A 321 8.00 9.04 12.26
C ASP A 321 8.05 8.87 13.80
N ASP A 322 7.63 9.87 14.57
CA ASP A 322 7.43 9.77 16.01
C ASP A 322 6.33 8.74 16.37
N PHE A 323 5.18 8.76 15.67
CA PHE A 323 4.14 7.73 15.83
C PHE A 323 4.63 6.33 15.46
N ARG A 324 5.48 6.19 14.44
CA ARG A 324 6.09 4.91 14.08
C ARG A 324 7.05 4.42 15.16
N SER A 325 7.88 5.32 15.70
CA SER A 325 8.82 5.01 16.78
C SER A 325 8.08 4.54 18.04
N THR A 326 7.03 5.26 18.43
CA THR A 326 6.20 4.89 19.59
C THR A 326 5.47 3.56 19.40
N ILE A 327 4.95 3.27 18.19
CA ILE A 327 4.36 1.95 17.88
C ILE A 327 5.42 0.83 17.95
N GLN A 328 6.62 1.06 17.42
CA GLN A 328 7.71 0.09 17.50
C GLN A 328 8.14 -0.15 18.95
N GLN A 329 8.24 0.90 19.75
CA GLN A 329 8.53 0.80 21.17
C GLN A 329 7.46 -0.01 21.89
N ALA A 330 6.17 0.33 21.70
CA ALA A 330 5.06 -0.41 22.30
C ALA A 330 5.02 -1.90 21.87
N ARG A 331 5.38 -2.20 20.62
CA ARG A 331 5.53 -3.59 20.14
C ARG A 331 6.68 -4.32 20.83
N SER A 332 7.83 -3.66 20.99
CA SER A 332 8.98 -4.23 21.70
C SER A 332 8.69 -4.45 23.19
N GLU A 333 7.96 -3.54 23.83
CA GLU A 333 7.49 -3.68 25.21
C GLU A 333 6.48 -4.82 25.33
N SER A 334 5.53 -4.94 24.38
CA SER A 334 4.60 -6.06 24.34
C SER A 334 5.32 -7.41 24.15
N ALA A 335 6.33 -7.46 23.27
CA ALA A 335 7.16 -8.64 23.08
C ALA A 335 7.93 -9.00 24.37
N ALA A 336 8.56 -8.02 25.03
CA ALA A 336 9.27 -8.24 26.28
C ALA A 336 8.33 -8.71 27.41
N LEU A 337 7.10 -8.18 27.49
CA LEU A 337 6.09 -8.64 28.44
C LEU A 337 5.63 -10.07 28.14
N ARG A 338 5.48 -10.45 26.86
CA ARG A 338 5.18 -11.82 26.45
C ARG A 338 6.31 -12.78 26.81
N GLU A 339 7.56 -12.39 26.56
CA GLU A 339 8.74 -13.18 26.94
C GLU A 339 8.80 -13.38 28.46
N ARG A 340 8.56 -12.33 29.26
CA ARG A 340 8.47 -12.45 30.72
C ARG A 340 7.32 -13.34 31.17
N ALA A 341 6.16 -13.27 30.51
CA ALA A 341 5.02 -14.13 30.82
C ALA A 341 5.33 -15.60 30.51
N VAL A 342 5.95 -15.88 29.36
CA VAL A 342 6.40 -17.23 28.98
C VAL A 342 7.47 -17.75 29.94
N ALA A 343 8.45 -16.92 30.31
CA ALA A 343 9.46 -17.29 31.30
C ALA A 343 8.84 -17.61 32.66
N ALA A 344 7.89 -16.79 33.13
CA ALA A 344 7.17 -17.05 34.38
C ALA A 344 6.30 -18.33 34.30
N GLU A 345 5.67 -18.62 33.17
CA GLU A 345 4.96 -19.89 32.95
C GLU A 345 5.89 -21.10 32.97
N LEU A 346 7.08 -20.98 32.38
CA LEU A 346 8.10 -22.03 32.39
C LEU A 346 8.67 -22.24 33.80
N GLU A 347 8.90 -21.19 34.57
CA GLU A 347 9.30 -21.29 35.98
C GLU A 347 8.19 -21.92 36.83
N LEU A 348 6.93 -21.55 36.63
CA LEU A 348 5.78 -22.17 37.29
C LEU A 348 5.64 -23.66 36.91
N ARG A 349 5.90 -24.03 35.66
CA ARG A 349 5.96 -25.43 35.22
C ARG A 349 7.13 -26.17 35.87
N ALA A 350 8.31 -25.56 35.95
CA ALA A 350 9.48 -26.15 36.59
C ALA A 350 9.25 -26.36 38.10
N LEU A 351 8.64 -25.39 38.79
CA LEU A 351 8.25 -25.52 40.20
C LEU A 351 7.15 -26.56 40.40
N ARG A 352 6.17 -26.68 39.49
CA ARG A 352 5.17 -27.75 39.51
C ARG A 352 5.77 -29.13 39.26
N ALA A 353 6.76 -29.23 38.36
CA ALA A 353 7.49 -30.46 38.11
C ALA A 353 8.38 -30.85 39.31
N ALA A 354 8.95 -29.87 40.03
CA ALA A 354 9.69 -30.09 41.26
C ALA A 354 8.81 -30.43 42.48
N ALA A 355 7.52 -30.07 42.45
CA ALA A 355 6.54 -30.39 43.48
C ALA A 355 5.74 -31.69 43.21
N ALA A 356 5.99 -32.35 42.08
CA ALA A 356 5.40 -33.64 41.76
C ALA A 356 6.20 -34.76 42.47
N PRO A 357 5.56 -35.64 43.25
CA PRO A 357 6.23 -36.80 43.83
C PRO A 357 6.70 -37.77 42.73
N PRO A 358 7.80 -38.52 42.95
CA PRO A 358 8.36 -39.40 41.95
C PRO A 358 7.52 -40.67 41.81
N GLU A 359 6.58 -40.69 40.86
CA GLU A 359 5.91 -41.93 40.44
C GLU A 359 6.56 -42.48 39.16
N GLU A 360 7.23 -43.61 39.39
CA GLU A 360 7.54 -44.75 38.55
C GLU A 360 7.51 -44.65 37.02
N MET A 361 8.69 -44.98 36.49
CA MET A 361 9.04 -45.30 35.12
C MET A 361 8.01 -46.16 34.37
N GLY A 362 7.57 -45.64 33.22
CA GLY A 362 6.91 -46.41 32.15
C GLY A 362 7.29 -45.87 30.77
N SER A 363 8.21 -46.57 30.12
CA SER A 363 8.68 -46.37 28.73
C SER A 363 7.72 -47.07 27.73
N PRO A 364 7.96 -47.04 26.40
CA PRO A 364 8.04 -45.94 25.44
C PRO A 364 7.07 -46.16 24.25
N THR A 365 6.93 -45.18 23.34
CA THR A 365 7.00 -45.39 21.87
C THR A 365 6.59 -44.14 21.08
N GLY A 366 7.38 -43.80 20.06
CA GLY A 366 6.81 -43.59 18.71
C GLY A 366 6.71 -42.17 18.14
N ASN A 367 7.62 -41.90 17.21
CA ASN A 367 7.38 -41.34 15.86
C ASN A 367 7.23 -39.83 15.59
N GLY A 368 7.94 -39.43 14.52
CA GLY A 368 7.58 -38.41 13.51
C GLY A 368 8.10 -37.01 13.81
N GLU A 369 8.99 -36.40 13.01
CA GLU A 369 8.71 -35.77 11.70
C GLU A 369 7.60 -34.70 11.84
N ASP A 370 7.73 -33.42 11.52
CA ASP A 370 8.56 -32.65 10.60
C ASP A 370 8.58 -31.17 11.03
N GLY A 371 9.58 -30.42 10.57
CA GLY A 371 9.70 -28.97 10.83
C GLY A 371 8.62 -28.10 10.18
N PRO A 372 8.69 -26.77 10.40
CA PRO A 372 8.39 -25.89 9.27
C PRO A 372 9.33 -24.71 9.12
N ALA A 373 9.50 -24.38 7.84
CA ALA A 373 10.22 -23.24 7.31
C ALA A 373 9.38 -21.94 7.37
N ALA A 374 10.13 -20.84 7.36
CA ALA A 374 9.86 -19.61 6.62
C ALA A 374 8.56 -18.82 6.88
N ARG A 375 8.75 -17.74 7.64
CA ARG A 375 8.48 -16.33 7.29
C ARG A 375 7.53 -16.05 6.12
N GLY A 376 6.47 -15.30 6.43
CA GLY A 376 5.79 -14.32 5.58
C GLY A 376 5.28 -13.21 6.49
#